data_AF-A0A839SSL0-F1
#
_entry.id   AF-A0A839SSL0-F1
#
_cell.length_a   1.000
_cell.length_b   1.000
_cell.length_c   1.000
_cell.angle_alpha   90.00
_cell.angle_beta   90.00
_cell.angle_gamma   90.00
#
_symmetry.space_group_name_H-M   'P 1'
#
loop_
_entity.id
_entity.type
_entity.pdbx_description
1 polymer ?
#
loop_
_entity_poly.entity_id
_entity_poly.type
_entity_poly.pdbx_seq_one_letter_code
_entity_poly.pdbx_strand_id
1 'polypeptide(L)'
;MAQKTILMIALLGGFLAWHDPVNAQEPVVPCELLDTCQQDELQGLIAPSTLTSVRRFVTAASLYDLCVGNDEEQAVCRFYIAGVHDSAEMVYWRNDQEPPWCPVDGFTSSTLQEVVLDYLDNHPEVDPLPAAHAVTQAFSEGLICN
;
A
#
# COMPACT_ATOMS: atom_id res chain seq x y z
N MET A 1 -21.39 52.02 -16.38
CA MET A 1 -21.89 51.68 -15.02
C MET A 1 -22.46 50.28 -15.10
N ALA A 2 -21.70 49.27 -14.68
CA ALA A 2 -22.10 47.86 -14.79
C ALA A 2 -22.35 47.29 -13.39
N GLN A 3 -23.54 46.74 -13.20
CA GLN A 3 -24.08 46.18 -11.96
C GLN A 3 -23.27 44.96 -11.51
N LYS A 4 -22.80 44.99 -10.26
CA LYS A 4 -22.23 43.85 -9.55
C LYS A 4 -23.38 42.98 -9.01
N THR A 5 -23.56 41.80 -9.56
CA THR A 5 -24.45 40.78 -9.01
C THR A 5 -23.67 39.93 -8.02
N ILE A 6 -23.95 40.11 -6.73
CA ILE A 6 -23.44 39.30 -5.62
C ILE A 6 -24.34 38.06 -5.53
N LEU A 7 -23.79 36.89 -5.84
CA LEU A 7 -24.46 35.60 -5.64
C LEU A 7 -24.06 35.06 -4.27
N MET A 8 -24.94 35.22 -3.28
CA MET A 8 -24.87 34.52 -2.00
C MET A 8 -25.30 33.06 -2.23
N ILE A 9 -24.36 32.12 -2.14
CA ILE A 9 -24.68 30.69 -2.06
C ILE A 9 -24.83 30.33 -0.58
N ALA A 10 -26.05 29.98 -0.21
CA ALA A 10 -26.43 29.52 1.11
C ALA A 10 -25.83 28.13 1.40
N LEU A 11 -25.02 28.04 2.46
CA LEU A 11 -24.57 26.80 3.07
C LEU A 11 -25.73 26.19 3.87
N LEU A 12 -26.48 25.28 3.25
CA LEU A 12 -27.39 24.39 3.98
C LEU A 12 -26.60 23.20 4.49
N GLY A 13 -26.34 23.20 5.79
CA GLY A 13 -25.76 22.09 6.53
C GLY A 13 -26.65 20.86 6.48
N GLY A 14 -26.20 19.85 5.76
CA GLY A 14 -26.68 18.47 5.88
C GLY A 14 -25.80 17.72 6.86
N PHE A 15 -26.20 17.68 8.13
CA PHE A 15 -25.68 16.69 9.09
C PHE A 15 -26.16 15.31 8.64
N LEU A 16 -25.31 14.57 7.92
CA LEU A 16 -25.49 13.14 7.75
C LEU A 16 -25.11 12.47 9.07
N ALA A 17 -26.12 12.03 9.81
CA ALA A 17 -25.96 11.14 10.94
C ALA A 17 -25.30 9.85 10.44
N TRP A 18 -24.03 9.65 10.80
CA TRP A 18 -23.35 8.38 10.66
C TRP A 18 -24.02 7.39 11.62
N HIS A 19 -24.77 6.44 11.08
CA HIS A 19 -25.21 5.27 11.83
C HIS A 19 -24.02 4.32 11.95
N ASP A 20 -23.53 4.13 13.17
CA ASP A 20 -22.66 3.00 13.49
C ASP A 20 -23.36 1.70 13.07
N PRO A 21 -22.75 0.86 12.21
CA PRO A 21 -23.29 -0.46 11.96
C PRO A 21 -23.25 -1.24 13.27
N VAL A 22 -24.45 -1.53 13.76
CA VAL A 22 -24.73 -2.44 14.86
C VAL A 22 -23.86 -3.69 14.70
N ASN A 23 -23.10 -3.96 15.76
CA ASN A 23 -22.35 -5.19 15.99
C ASN A 23 -23.30 -6.39 15.83
N ALA A 24 -23.39 -6.93 14.62
CA ALA A 24 -24.09 -8.18 14.36
C ALA A 24 -23.19 -9.30 14.87
N GLN A 25 -23.37 -9.65 16.15
CA GLN A 25 -22.83 -10.88 16.71
C GLN A 25 -23.44 -12.04 15.93
N GLU A 26 -22.63 -12.65 15.07
CA GLU A 26 -23.01 -13.87 14.37
C GLU A 26 -23.35 -14.96 15.41
N PRO A 27 -24.44 -15.71 15.22
CA PRO A 27 -24.81 -16.78 16.13
C PRO A 27 -23.73 -17.87 16.09
N VAL A 28 -23.00 -18.02 17.20
CA VAL A 28 -22.09 -19.14 17.41
C VAL A 28 -22.96 -20.39 17.59
N VAL A 29 -23.10 -21.19 16.54
CA VAL A 29 -23.77 -22.49 16.62
C VAL A 29 -22.80 -23.47 17.29
N PRO A 30 -23.12 -24.03 18.47
CA PRO A 30 -22.28 -25.05 19.09
C PRO A 30 -22.26 -26.32 18.22
N CYS A 31 -21.07 -26.85 17.93
CA CYS A 31 -20.88 -28.05 17.11
C CYS A 31 -21.45 -29.36 17.71
N GLU A 32 -22.20 -29.30 18.80
CA GLU A 32 -22.70 -30.49 19.51
C GLU A 32 -23.97 -31.10 18.90
N LEU A 33 -24.48 -30.55 17.79
CA LEU A 33 -25.75 -30.98 17.17
C LEU A 33 -25.63 -31.46 15.71
N LEU A 34 -24.41 -31.68 15.19
CA LEU A 34 -24.20 -32.25 13.86
C LEU A 34 -23.27 -33.46 13.92
N ASP A 35 -23.86 -34.65 13.81
CA ASP A 35 -23.19 -35.98 13.68
C ASP A 35 -22.36 -36.13 12.37
N THR A 36 -22.00 -35.03 11.69
CA THR A 36 -21.30 -35.06 10.40
C THR A 36 -20.03 -34.21 10.34
N CYS A 37 -19.46 -33.83 11.49
CA CYS A 37 -18.10 -33.28 11.52
C CYS A 37 -17.05 -34.41 11.39
N GLN A 38 -17.06 -35.14 10.27
CA GLN A 38 -15.90 -35.93 9.84
C GLN A 38 -14.81 -34.96 9.40
N GLN A 39 -13.79 -34.80 10.25
CA GLN A 39 -12.62 -33.97 10.02
C GLN A 39 -11.50 -34.66 9.20
N ASP A 40 -11.77 -35.76 8.52
CA ASP A 40 -10.70 -36.64 8.02
C ASP A 40 -10.43 -36.64 6.49
N GLU A 41 -11.05 -35.77 5.68
CA GLU A 41 -10.79 -35.74 4.22
C GLU A 41 -10.51 -34.35 3.63
N LEU A 42 -9.72 -33.53 4.32
CA LEU A 42 -9.09 -32.35 3.72
C LEU A 42 -7.58 -32.29 4.06
N GLN A 43 -6.89 -33.42 3.89
CA GLN A 43 -5.43 -33.53 3.97
C GLN A 43 -4.72 -33.46 2.60
N GLY A 44 -5.42 -33.04 1.54
CA GLY A 44 -4.82 -32.84 0.22
C GLY A 44 -5.30 -31.55 -0.41
N LEU A 45 -4.37 -30.65 -0.71
CA LEU A 45 -4.56 -29.36 -1.41
C LEU A 45 -5.26 -28.25 -0.63
N ILE A 46 -4.63 -27.73 0.44
CA ILE A 46 -4.20 -26.32 0.51
C ILE A 46 -3.07 -26.35 1.56
N ALA A 47 -1.80 -26.34 1.12
CA ALA A 47 -0.76 -25.93 2.06
C ALA A 47 -1.15 -24.51 2.50
N PRO A 48 -1.38 -24.24 3.79
CA PRO A 48 -1.53 -22.85 4.20
C PRO A 48 -0.23 -22.20 3.75
N SER A 49 -0.31 -21.31 2.76
CA SER A 49 0.73 -20.34 2.50
C SER A 49 0.75 -19.47 3.74
N THR A 50 1.35 -19.98 4.80
CA THR A 50 1.65 -19.24 5.99
C THR A 50 2.58 -18.16 5.47
N LEU A 51 2.00 -16.99 5.19
CA LEU A 51 2.62 -15.69 5.37
C LEU A 51 3.16 -15.75 6.79
N THR A 52 4.31 -16.39 6.93
CA THR A 52 4.92 -16.76 8.18
C THR A 52 5.50 -15.46 8.65
N SER A 53 4.64 -14.66 9.25
CA SER A 53 4.97 -13.57 10.12
C SER A 53 5.89 -12.54 9.47
N VAL A 54 5.31 -11.41 9.05
CA VAL A 54 5.95 -10.11 8.81
C VAL A 54 6.66 -9.61 10.09
N ARG A 55 7.60 -10.38 10.62
CA ARG A 55 8.42 -10.09 11.81
C ARG A 55 9.78 -9.52 11.42
N ARG A 56 10.11 -9.51 10.13
CA ARG A 56 11.31 -8.88 9.60
C ARG A 56 10.88 -7.87 8.56
N PHE A 57 11.44 -6.67 8.64
CA PHE A 57 11.31 -5.68 7.58
C PHE A 57 11.87 -6.31 6.29
N VAL A 58 11.16 -6.10 5.17
CA VAL A 58 11.73 -6.37 3.85
C VAL A 58 12.96 -5.47 3.72
N THR A 59 14.13 -6.04 3.42
CA THR A 59 15.35 -5.26 3.20
C THR A 59 15.43 -4.80 1.75
N ALA A 60 16.23 -3.77 1.47
CA ALA A 60 16.44 -3.28 0.11
C ALA A 60 16.94 -4.41 -0.82
N ALA A 61 17.86 -5.25 -0.35
CA ALA A 61 18.33 -6.42 -1.11
C ALA A 61 17.20 -7.41 -1.45
N SER A 62 16.34 -7.76 -0.49
CA SER A 62 15.21 -8.66 -0.76
C SER A 62 14.17 -8.03 -1.70
N LEU A 63 13.99 -6.70 -1.65
CA LEU A 63 13.14 -6.01 -2.61
C LEU A 63 13.75 -6.05 -4.01
N TYR A 64 15.06 -5.83 -4.16
CA TYR A 64 15.77 -5.95 -5.43
C TYR A 64 15.54 -7.32 -6.07
N ASP A 65 15.75 -8.40 -5.31
CA ASP A 65 15.54 -9.77 -5.78
C ASP A 65 14.11 -9.99 -6.32
N LEU A 66 13.10 -9.44 -5.64
CA LEU A 66 11.71 -9.48 -6.12
C LEU A 66 11.52 -8.69 -7.42
N CYS A 67 12.15 -7.53 -7.53
CA CYS A 67 12.00 -6.62 -8.66
C CYS A 67 12.72 -7.11 -9.94
N VAL A 68 13.75 -7.96 -9.82
CA VAL A 68 14.44 -8.61 -10.96
C VAL A 68 13.99 -10.06 -11.20
N GLY A 69 13.07 -10.57 -10.38
CA GLY A 69 12.57 -11.94 -10.41
C GLY A 69 11.62 -12.24 -11.58
N ASN A 70 10.83 -13.29 -11.41
CA ASN A 70 9.79 -13.66 -12.38
C ASN A 70 8.57 -12.71 -12.34
N ASP A 71 7.62 -12.87 -13.26
CA ASP A 71 6.46 -11.97 -13.39
C ASP A 71 5.62 -11.83 -12.10
N GLU A 72 5.48 -12.90 -11.32
CA GLU A 72 4.76 -12.90 -10.04
C GLU A 72 5.53 -12.12 -8.97
N GLU A 73 6.84 -12.34 -8.87
CA GLU A 73 7.72 -11.62 -7.94
C GLU A 73 7.78 -10.12 -8.27
N GLN A 74 7.86 -9.78 -9.56
CA GLN A 74 7.82 -8.40 -10.01
C GLN A 74 6.46 -7.74 -9.70
N ALA A 75 5.35 -8.48 -9.80
CA ALA A 75 4.04 -7.97 -9.39
C ALA A 75 4.00 -7.66 -7.89
N VAL A 76 4.57 -8.52 -7.05
CA VAL A 76 4.71 -8.29 -5.60
C VAL A 76 5.60 -7.07 -5.33
N CYS A 77 6.73 -6.92 -6.01
CA CYS A 77 7.59 -5.74 -5.93
C CYS A 77 6.79 -4.46 -6.25
N ARG A 78 6.02 -4.43 -7.34
CA ARG A 78 5.18 -3.27 -7.71
C ARG A 78 4.13 -2.94 -6.66
N PHE A 79 3.47 -3.94 -6.07
CA PHE A 79 2.51 -3.70 -4.97
C PHE A 79 3.20 -3.14 -3.72
N TYR A 80 4.40 -3.63 -3.40
CA TYR A 80 5.18 -3.10 -2.28
C TYR A 80 5.53 -1.63 -2.50
N ILE A 81 6.06 -1.28 -3.67
CA ILE A 81 6.44 0.08 -4.04
C ILE A 81 5.24 1.03 -3.96
N ALA A 82 4.09 0.63 -4.51
CA ALA A 82 2.86 1.42 -4.42
C ALA A 82 2.41 1.64 -2.97
N GLY A 83 2.47 0.61 -2.12
CA GLY A 83 2.12 0.74 -0.71
C GLY A 83 3.05 1.68 0.06
N VAL A 84 4.35 1.70 -0.27
CA VAL A 84 5.31 2.66 0.30
C VAL A 84 5.02 4.08 -0.16
N HIS A 85 4.78 4.27 -1.46
CA HIS A 85 4.39 5.56 -2.03
C HIS A 85 3.18 6.15 -1.29
N ASP A 86 2.07 5.42 -1.25
CA ASP A 86 0.82 5.89 -0.63
C ASP A 86 1.00 6.18 0.86
N SER A 87 1.74 5.32 1.57
CA SER A 87 2.03 5.53 2.99
C SER A 87 2.86 6.78 3.22
N ALA A 88 3.83 7.05 2.35
CA ALA A 88 4.70 8.22 2.47
C ALA A 88 3.93 9.51 2.15
N GLU A 89 3.13 9.53 1.08
CA GLU A 89 2.20 10.62 0.74
C GLU A 89 1.29 10.97 1.93
N MET A 90 0.69 9.97 2.57
CA MET A 90 -0.17 10.20 3.75
C MET A 90 0.61 10.77 4.94
N VAL A 91 1.88 10.39 5.12
CA VAL A 91 2.73 10.96 6.18
C VAL A 91 3.07 12.41 5.89
N TYR A 92 3.45 12.76 4.66
CA TYR A 92 3.73 14.14 4.26
C TYR A 92 2.48 15.02 4.39
N TRP A 93 1.34 14.57 3.87
CA TRP A 93 0.05 15.24 4.02
C TRP A 93 -0.32 15.49 5.48
N ARG A 94 -0.21 14.48 6.35
CA ARG A 94 -0.52 14.61 7.79
C ARG A 94 0.34 15.68 8.48
N ASN A 95 1.57 15.87 8.02
CA ASN A 95 2.53 16.80 8.62
C ASN A 95 2.54 18.18 7.96
N ASP A 96 1.63 18.47 7.03
CA ASP A 96 1.59 19.73 6.24
C ASP A 96 2.93 19.98 5.52
N GLN A 97 3.48 18.93 4.93
CA GLN A 97 4.71 18.96 4.15
C GLN A 97 4.46 18.41 2.75
N GLU A 98 5.16 18.96 1.76
CA GLU A 98 5.20 18.37 0.42
C GLU A 98 6.22 17.23 0.37
N PRO A 99 5.92 16.12 -0.31
CA PRO A 99 6.91 15.08 -0.55
C PRO A 99 8.09 15.64 -1.37
N PRO A 100 9.32 15.14 -1.16
CA PRO A 100 10.52 15.58 -1.90
C PRO A 100 10.61 14.99 -3.32
N TRP A 101 9.51 14.50 -3.89
CA TRP A 101 9.41 13.98 -5.25
C TRP A 101 8.23 14.61 -5.98
N CYS A 102 8.24 14.56 -7.31
CA CYS A 102 7.11 15.05 -8.07
C CYS A 102 5.86 14.17 -7.95
N PRO A 103 4.68 14.78 -8.13
CA PRO A 103 3.46 14.03 -8.38
C PRO A 103 3.68 13.00 -9.48
N VAL A 104 3.35 11.76 -9.18
CA VAL A 104 3.49 10.61 -10.08
C VAL A 104 2.37 10.55 -11.14
N ASP A 105 1.79 11.70 -11.50
CA ASP A 105 0.73 11.79 -12.49
C ASP A 105 1.20 11.26 -13.85
N GLY A 106 0.64 10.12 -14.26
CA GLY A 106 1.01 9.44 -15.50
C GLY A 106 2.15 8.43 -15.40
N PHE A 107 2.76 8.25 -14.22
CA PHE A 107 3.71 7.16 -13.99
C PHE A 107 2.96 5.83 -13.85
N THR A 108 3.47 4.80 -14.50
CA THR A 108 2.96 3.43 -14.33
C THR A 108 3.69 2.77 -13.16
N SER A 109 3.10 1.71 -12.58
CA SER A 109 3.78 0.92 -11.56
C SER A 109 5.09 0.29 -12.05
N SER A 110 5.20 0.01 -13.35
CA SER A 110 6.46 -0.41 -14.00
C SER A 110 7.50 0.71 -14.01
N THR A 111 7.11 1.95 -14.31
CA THR A 111 8.03 3.10 -14.27
C THR A 111 8.56 3.35 -12.86
N LEU A 112 7.70 3.23 -11.83
CA LEU A 112 8.14 3.34 -10.44
C LEU A 112 9.09 2.20 -10.04
N GLN A 113 8.84 0.98 -10.54
CA GLN A 113 9.75 -0.15 -10.36
C GLN A 113 11.12 0.11 -11.01
N GLU A 114 11.15 0.66 -12.22
CA GLU A 114 12.40 1.02 -12.92
C GLU A 114 13.22 2.05 -12.13
N VAL A 115 12.57 3.09 -11.60
CA VAL A 115 13.24 4.10 -10.74
C VAL A 115 13.84 3.46 -9.49
N VAL A 116 13.11 2.56 -8.83
CA VAL A 116 13.60 1.85 -7.64
C VAL A 116 14.75 0.91 -7.99
N LEU A 117 14.66 0.18 -9.10
CA LEU A 117 15.74 -0.70 -9.55
C LEU A 117 17.02 0.08 -9.87
N ASP A 118 16.92 1.19 -10.59
CA ASP A 118 18.07 2.05 -10.90
C ASP A 118 18.73 2.59 -9.61
N TYR A 119 17.92 3.02 -8.64
CA TYR A 119 18.45 3.45 -7.35
C TYR A 119 19.19 2.32 -6.61
N LEU A 120 18.59 1.14 -6.50
CA LEU A 120 19.16 -0.01 -5.78
C LEU A 120 20.45 -0.53 -6.44
N ASP A 121 20.51 -0.57 -7.77
CA ASP A 121 21.72 -0.96 -8.52
C ASP A 121 22.89 -0.01 -8.25
N ASN A 122 22.62 1.29 -8.08
CA ASN A 122 23.65 2.31 -7.89
C ASN A 122 24.00 2.58 -6.41
N HIS A 123 23.29 2.00 -5.44
CA HIS A 123 23.48 2.25 -4.00
C HIS A 123 23.57 0.96 -3.17
N PRO A 124 24.60 0.11 -3.37
CA PRO A 124 24.71 -1.18 -2.65
C PRO A 124 24.85 -1.01 -1.13
N GLU A 125 25.22 0.17 -0.62
CA GLU A 125 25.23 0.47 0.81
C GLU A 125 23.85 0.45 1.46
N VAL A 126 22.76 0.55 0.68
CA VAL A 126 21.39 0.51 1.20
C VAL A 126 20.83 -0.91 1.35
N ASP A 127 21.50 -1.93 0.82
CA ASP A 127 21.09 -3.34 0.87
C ASP A 127 20.58 -3.83 2.24
N PRO A 128 21.26 -3.56 3.37
CA PRO A 128 20.81 -4.03 4.68
C PRO A 128 19.70 -3.17 5.29
N LEU A 129 19.34 -2.04 4.68
CA LEU A 129 18.35 -1.10 5.20
C LEU A 129 16.92 -1.58 4.90
N PRO A 130 15.90 -1.08 5.62
CA PRO A 130 14.51 -1.35 5.27
C PRO A 130 14.18 -0.89 3.85
N ALA A 131 13.52 -1.74 3.07
CA ALA A 131 13.16 -1.47 1.68
C ALA A 131 12.30 -0.20 1.53
N ALA A 132 11.37 0.05 2.46
CA ALA A 132 10.58 1.29 2.45
C ALA A 132 11.45 2.56 2.51
N HIS A 133 12.59 2.51 3.22
CA HIS A 133 13.54 3.63 3.24
C HIS A 133 14.24 3.79 1.89
N ALA A 134 14.70 2.69 1.29
CA ALA A 134 15.35 2.74 -0.02
C ALA A 134 14.40 3.24 -1.11
N VAL A 135 13.13 2.82 -1.09
CA VAL A 135 12.11 3.28 -2.05
C VAL A 135 11.85 4.79 -1.94
N THR A 136 11.76 5.34 -0.73
CA THR A 136 11.54 6.80 -0.58
C THR A 136 12.76 7.61 -1.00
N GLN A 137 13.98 7.11 -0.80
CA GLN A 137 15.20 7.72 -1.35
C GLN A 137 15.21 7.65 -2.88
N ALA A 138 14.89 6.50 -3.46
CA ALA A 138 14.78 6.31 -4.90
C ALA A 138 13.82 7.32 -5.55
N PHE A 139 12.67 7.57 -4.93
CA PHE A 139 11.74 8.60 -5.41
C PHE A 139 12.30 10.01 -5.28
N SER A 140 12.94 10.33 -4.14
CA SER A 140 13.52 11.65 -3.90
C SER A 140 14.64 12.00 -4.91
N GLU A 141 15.41 11.01 -5.34
CA GLU A 141 16.51 11.21 -6.29
C GLU A 141 16.07 11.04 -7.76
N GLY A 142 15.16 10.10 -8.03
CA GLY A 142 14.75 9.75 -9.39
C GLY A 142 13.58 10.57 -9.94
N LEU A 143 12.75 11.17 -9.09
CA LEU A 143 11.54 11.91 -9.48
C LEU A 143 11.67 13.42 -9.19
N ILE A 144 12.65 14.07 -9.82
CA ILE A 144 12.96 15.50 -9.63
C ILE A 144 12.01 16.40 -10.42
N CYS A 145 11.54 17.49 -9.79
CA CYS A 145 10.64 18.45 -10.43
C CYS A 145 11.39 19.51 -11.20
N ASN A 146 11.02 19.66 -12.48
CA ASN A 146 11.53 20.66 -13.41
C ASN A 146 10.45 21.68 -13.76
#